data_AF-A0AAV2E5P6-F1
#
_entry.id   AF-A0AAV2E5P6-F1
#
_cell.length_a   1.000
_cell.length_b   1.000
_cell.length_c   1.000
_cell.angle_alpha   90.00
_cell.angle_beta   90.00
_cell.angle_gamma   90.00
#
_symmetry.space_group_name_H-M   'P 1'
#
loop_
_entity.id
_entity.type
_entity.pdbx_description
1 polymer ?
#
loop_
_entity_poly.entity_id
_entity_poly.type
_entity_poly.pdbx_seq_one_letter_code
_entity_poly.pdbx_strand_id
1 'polypeptide(L)'
;MVEELPSMLWEHKTTYKVATRETPFVRTCGGEVVIPVEVSIPSYQVVHHDQFENKRDRIDELDLLDERREVAVMHLKEMKRQVVRYYDKKMQSHGIKAGALVLKCNFRPVPRKESWRPNEKVHTAFF
;
A
#
# COMPACT_ATOMS: atom_id res chain seq x y z
N MET A 1 -5.03 25.07 18.87
CA MET A 1 -4.30 23.96 18.21
C MET A 1 -5.08 23.30 17.06
N VAL A 2 -6.38 23.57 16.85
CA VAL A 2 -7.12 23.00 15.70
C VAL A 2 -7.00 23.85 14.43
N GLU A 3 -6.61 25.13 14.54
CA GLU A 3 -6.51 26.04 13.38
C GLU A 3 -5.31 25.79 12.45
N GLU A 4 -4.28 25.06 12.88
CA GLU A 4 -3.10 24.77 12.05
C GLU A 4 -3.26 23.50 11.19
N LEU A 5 -4.25 22.65 11.51
CA LEU A 5 -4.47 21.40 10.81
C LEU A 5 -4.77 21.59 9.31
N PRO A 6 -5.58 22.58 8.88
CA PRO A 6 -5.80 22.85 7.45
C PRO A 6 -4.52 23.28 6.72
N SER A 7 -3.70 24.14 7.32
CA SER A 7 -2.43 24.62 6.73
C SER A 7 -1.41 23.49 6.59
N MET A 8 -1.22 22.69 7.63
CA MET A 8 -0.33 21.53 7.59
C MET A 8 -0.79 20.50 6.54
N LEU A 9 -2.10 20.26 6.44
CA LEU A 9 -2.66 19.36 5.43
C LEU A 9 -2.48 19.91 4.01
N TRP A 10 -2.61 21.22 3.83
CA TRP A 10 -2.35 21.89 2.56
C TRP A 10 -0.90 21.74 2.13
N GLU A 11 0.05 22.09 3.00
CA GLU A 11 1.48 21.90 2.75
C GLU A 11 1.80 20.45 2.41
N HIS A 12 1.23 19.49 3.15
CA HIS A 12 1.45 18.08 2.87
C HIS A 12 1.01 17.68 1.45
N LYS A 13 -0.12 18.24 0.97
CA LYS A 13 -0.67 17.94 -0.36
C LYS A 13 0.08 18.63 -1.49
N THR A 14 0.58 19.84 -1.28
CA THR A 14 1.28 20.65 -2.29
C THR A 14 2.79 20.46 -2.29
N THR A 15 3.38 19.87 -1.24
CA THR A 15 4.83 19.62 -1.17
C THR A 15 5.26 18.51 -2.11
N TYR A 16 6.22 18.83 -2.98
CA TYR A 16 6.88 17.87 -3.88
C TYR A 16 7.54 16.72 -3.11
N LYS A 17 7.26 15.47 -3.52
CA LYS A 17 7.89 14.28 -2.93
C LYS A 17 8.98 13.76 -3.85
N VAL A 18 10.23 13.85 -3.40
CA VAL A 18 11.41 13.38 -4.18
C VAL A 18 11.31 11.90 -4.57
N ALA A 19 10.71 11.06 -3.71
CA ALA A 19 10.59 9.63 -3.94
C ALA A 19 9.64 9.27 -5.11
N THR A 20 8.54 10.02 -5.26
CA THR A 20 7.57 9.83 -6.36
C THR A 20 7.73 10.83 -7.49
N ARG A 21 8.63 11.82 -7.33
CA ARG A 21 8.87 12.95 -8.24
C ARG A 21 7.61 13.77 -8.59
N GLU A 22 6.60 13.72 -7.73
CA GLU A 22 5.28 14.32 -7.93
C GLU A 22 4.76 14.85 -6.58
N THR A 23 3.82 15.82 -6.61
CA THR A 23 3.10 16.24 -5.40
C THR A 23 1.96 15.26 -5.10
N PRO A 24 1.59 15.03 -3.82
CA PRO A 24 0.46 14.18 -3.50
C PRO A 24 -0.86 14.64 -4.13
N PHE A 25 -1.05 15.95 -4.32
CA PHE A 25 -2.23 16.49 -5.00
C PHE A 25 -2.31 16.05 -6.46
N VAL A 26 -1.22 16.19 -7.23
CA VAL A 26 -1.15 15.72 -8.64
C VAL A 26 -1.54 14.25 -8.71
N ARG A 27 -1.06 13.43 -7.78
CA ARG A 27 -1.35 11.99 -7.77
C ARG A 27 -2.81 11.64 -7.47
N THR A 28 -3.54 12.48 -6.71
CA THR A 28 -4.94 12.22 -6.34
C THR A 28 -5.94 12.92 -7.24
N CYS A 29 -5.59 14.11 -7.72
CA CYS A 29 -6.46 14.99 -8.48
C CYS A 29 -6.11 15.01 -9.98
N GLY A 30 -5.01 14.37 -10.39
CA GLY A 30 -4.55 14.19 -11.78
C GLY A 30 -4.19 15.48 -12.49
N GLY A 31 -3.64 16.45 -11.76
CA GLY A 31 -3.27 17.76 -12.31
C GLY A 31 -2.64 18.66 -11.26
N GLU A 32 -1.84 19.63 -11.72
CA GLU A 32 -1.20 20.62 -10.84
C GLU A 32 -2.24 21.57 -10.20
N VAL A 33 -1.97 22.02 -8.98
CA VAL A 33 -2.87 22.90 -8.24
C VAL A 33 -2.84 24.30 -8.85
N VAL A 34 -3.98 24.78 -9.35
CA VAL A 34 -4.16 26.21 -9.66
C VAL A 34 -4.27 26.96 -8.35
N ILE A 35 -3.36 27.90 -8.10
CA ILE A 35 -3.34 28.65 -6.84
C ILE A 35 -4.50 29.66 -6.87
N PRO A 36 -5.24 29.90 -5.77
CA PRO A 36 -6.36 30.84 -5.76
C PRO A 36 -6.01 32.25 -6.29
N VAL A 37 -4.76 32.69 -6.14
CA VAL A 37 -4.29 33.98 -6.69
C VAL A 37 -4.33 34.02 -8.23
N GLU A 38 -4.06 32.89 -8.88
CA GLU A 38 -4.12 32.74 -10.35
C GLU A 38 -5.56 32.67 -10.88
N VAL A 39 -6.53 32.43 -10.00
CA VAL A 39 -7.96 32.56 -10.33
C VAL A 39 -8.41 34.02 -10.20
N SER A 40 -7.81 34.79 -9.29
CA SER A 40 -8.11 36.21 -9.12
C SER A 40 -7.48 37.12 -10.17
N ILE A 41 -6.33 36.71 -10.73
CA ILE A 41 -5.66 37.35 -11.86
C ILE A 41 -5.56 36.28 -12.94
N PRO A 42 -6.25 36.41 -14.10
CA PRO A 42 -6.27 35.36 -15.10
C PRO A 42 -4.85 35.06 -15.57
N SER A 43 -4.27 33.98 -15.03
CA SER A 43 -2.94 33.50 -15.40
C SER A 43 -3.01 32.85 -16.78
N TYR A 44 -1.86 32.68 -17.43
CA TYR A 44 -1.78 32.00 -18.73
C TYR A 44 -2.52 30.64 -18.72
N GLN A 45 -2.41 29.90 -17.62
CA GLN A 45 -3.09 28.61 -17.45
C GLN A 45 -4.62 28.74 -17.44
N VAL A 46 -5.17 29.79 -16.82
CA VAL A 46 -6.62 30.04 -16.77
C VAL A 46 -7.14 30.55 -18.11
N VAL A 47 -6.37 31.39 -18.80
CA VAL A 47 -6.74 31.97 -20.11
C VAL A 47 -6.73 30.92 -21.22
N HIS A 48 -5.79 29.98 -21.19
CA HIS A 48 -5.62 28.94 -22.19
C HIS A 48 -6.22 27.59 -21.77
N HIS A 49 -7.07 27.57 -20.74
CA HIS A 49 -7.72 26.36 -20.25
C HIS A 49 -8.78 25.84 -21.25
N ASP A 50 -8.38 25.01 -22.20
CA ASP A 50 -9.30 24.29 -23.08
C ASP A 50 -9.84 23.03 -22.38
N GLN A 51 -11.12 23.05 -22.05
CA GLN A 51 -11.78 21.94 -21.38
C GLN A 51 -11.85 20.66 -22.24
N PHE A 52 -11.77 20.76 -23.57
CA PHE A 52 -11.86 19.60 -24.44
C PHE A 52 -10.53 18.87 -24.55
N GLU A 53 -9.45 19.60 -24.86
CA GLU A 53 -8.11 19.02 -24.92
C GLU A 53 -7.65 18.53 -23.53
N ASN A 54 -7.91 19.28 -22.45
CA ASN A 54 -7.61 18.81 -21.08
C ASN A 54 -8.33 17.50 -20.71
N LYS A 55 -9.54 17.26 -21.24
CA LYS A 55 -10.24 15.98 -21.01
C LYS A 55 -9.58 14.83 -21.75
N ARG A 56 -9.05 15.07 -22.94
CA ARG A 56 -8.34 14.05 -23.75
C ARG A 56 -7.01 13.71 -23.11
N ASP A 57 -6.21 14.74 -22.78
CA ASP A 57 -4.94 14.57 -22.06
C ASP A 57 -5.16 13.83 -20.73
N ARG A 58 -6.26 14.11 -20.04
CA ARG A 58 -6.61 13.42 -18.80
C ARG A 58 -6.97 11.96 -19.00
N ILE A 59 -7.63 11.60 -20.11
CA ILE A 59 -7.91 10.20 -20.44
C ILE A 59 -6.61 9.47 -20.76
N ASP A 60 -5.76 10.08 -21.59
CA ASP A 60 -4.47 9.49 -21.98
C ASP A 60 -3.55 9.27 -20.77
N GLU A 61 -3.53 10.20 -19.81
CA GLU A 61 -2.79 10.05 -18.55
C GLU A 61 -3.33 8.91 -17.70
N LEU A 62 -4.66 8.74 -17.63
CA LEU A 62 -5.29 7.65 -16.88
C LEU A 62 -4.99 6.29 -17.52
N ASP A 63 -5.06 6.19 -18.85
CA ASP A 63 -4.72 4.97 -19.58
C ASP A 63 -3.25 4.58 -19.33
N LEU A 64 -2.32 5.55 -19.40
CA LEU A 64 -0.91 5.30 -19.09
C LEU A 64 -0.70 4.82 -17.64
N LEU A 65 -1.44 5.39 -16.68
CA LEU A 65 -1.38 4.96 -15.28
C LEU A 65 -1.88 3.53 -15.10
N ASP A 66 -2.95 3.16 -15.79
CA ASP A 66 -3.50 1.81 -15.72
C ASP A 66 -2.57 0.79 -16.41
N GLU A 67 -1.98 1.11 -17.56
CA GLU A 67 -0.93 0.28 -18.17
C GLU A 67 0.25 0.03 -17.21
N ARG A 68 0.73 1.07 -16.53
CA ARG A 68 1.81 0.95 -15.53
C ARG A 68 1.40 0.07 -14.35
N ARG A 69 0.13 0.15 -13.91
CA ARG A 69 -0.40 -0.71 -12.84
C ARG A 69 -0.49 -2.17 -13.27
N GLU A 70 -0.94 -2.43 -14.48
CA GLU A 70 -1.01 -3.79 -15.03
C GLU A 70 0.39 -4.44 -15.07
N VAL A 71 1.39 -3.70 -15.55
CA VAL A 71 2.79 -4.16 -15.55
C VAL A 71 3.28 -4.45 -14.13
N ALA A 72 3.00 -3.58 -13.17
CA ALA A 72 3.37 -3.80 -11.77
C ALA A 72 2.70 -5.05 -11.17
N VAL A 73 1.41 -5.29 -11.47
CA VAL A 73 0.68 -6.50 -11.05
C VAL A 73 1.28 -7.76 -11.66
N MET A 74 1.67 -7.71 -12.94
CA MET A 74 2.33 -8.82 -13.62
C MET A 74 3.66 -9.16 -12.96
N HIS A 75 4.50 -8.16 -12.66
CA HIS A 75 5.75 -8.36 -11.93
C HIS A 75 5.51 -8.94 -10.53
N LEU A 76 4.54 -8.41 -9.78
CA LEU A 76 4.22 -8.93 -8.45
C LEU A 76 3.79 -10.40 -8.49
N LYS A 77 2.98 -10.78 -9.47
CA LYS A 77 2.54 -12.16 -9.68
C LYS A 77 3.71 -13.08 -10.00
N GLU A 78 4.64 -12.63 -10.83
CA GLU A 78 5.85 -13.39 -11.16
C GLU A 78 6.79 -13.53 -9.96
N MET A 79 7.04 -12.44 -9.23
CA MET A 79 7.82 -12.47 -7.99
C MET A 79 7.21 -13.45 -6.99
N LYS A 80 5.89 -13.43 -6.80
CA LYS A 80 5.19 -14.37 -5.91
C LYS A 80 5.37 -15.82 -6.37
N ARG A 81 5.28 -16.10 -7.67
CA ARG A 81 5.54 -17.44 -8.24
C ARG A 81 6.97 -17.89 -7.98
N GLN A 82 7.96 -17.01 -8.16
CA GLN A 82 9.36 -17.32 -7.90
C GLN A 82 9.62 -17.62 -6.42
N VAL A 83 9.02 -16.82 -5.52
CA VAL A 83 9.10 -17.05 -4.07
C VAL A 83 8.52 -18.42 -3.70
N VAL A 84 7.31 -18.74 -4.18
CA VAL A 84 6.69 -20.06 -3.94
C VAL A 84 7.58 -21.18 -4.46
N ARG A 85 8.05 -21.09 -5.71
CA ARG A 85 8.96 -22.10 -6.30
C ARG A 85 10.26 -22.28 -5.51
N TYR A 86 10.85 -21.18 -5.03
CA TYR A 86 12.05 -21.23 -4.22
C TYR A 86 11.81 -21.99 -2.92
N TYR A 87 10.73 -21.66 -2.22
CA TYR A 87 10.37 -22.33 -0.97
C TYR A 87 9.94 -23.78 -1.19
N ASP A 88 9.17 -24.10 -2.24
CA ASP A 88 8.77 -25.47 -2.57
C ASP A 88 9.99 -26.35 -2.93
N LYS A 89 10.97 -25.80 -3.66
CA LYS A 89 12.22 -26.51 -3.96
C LYS A 89 13.06 -26.76 -2.71
N LYS A 90 13.08 -25.78 -1.79
CA LYS A 90 13.87 -25.85 -0.55
C LYS A 90 13.18 -26.72 0.51
N MET A 91 11.86 -26.68 0.57
CA MET A 91 11.01 -27.63 1.29
C MET A 91 10.96 -28.92 0.47
N GLN A 92 12.09 -29.64 0.38
CA GLN A 92 12.04 -31.06 0.01
C GLN A 92 10.97 -31.69 0.90
N SER A 93 9.88 -32.11 0.29
CA SER A 93 8.72 -32.66 0.97
C SER A 93 9.13 -34.02 1.53
N HIS A 94 9.75 -34.01 2.70
CA HIS A 94 9.85 -35.19 3.52
C HIS A 94 8.41 -35.58 3.83
N GLY A 95 7.89 -36.59 3.12
CA GLY A 95 6.56 -37.11 3.34
C GLY A 95 6.42 -37.48 4.81
N ILE A 96 5.64 -36.70 5.55
CA ILE A 96 5.39 -36.94 6.96
C ILE A 96 4.51 -38.19 7.01
N LYS A 97 5.10 -39.33 7.37
CA LYS A 97 4.36 -40.58 7.53
C LYS A 97 3.43 -40.47 8.74
N ALA A 98 2.28 -41.13 8.68
CA ALA A 98 1.41 -41.27 9.84
C ALA A 98 2.20 -41.89 11.01
N GLY A 99 2.23 -41.20 12.16
CA GLY A 99 3.04 -41.58 13.34
C GLY A 99 4.40 -40.88 13.48
N ALA A 100 4.81 -40.04 12.53
CA ALA A 100 6.05 -39.27 12.65
C ALA A 100 5.92 -38.10 13.65
N LEU A 101 6.88 -38.00 14.58
CA LEU A 101 7.01 -36.87 15.50
C LEU A 101 7.53 -35.64 14.74
N VAL A 102 6.75 -34.57 14.69
CA VAL A 102 7.12 -33.30 14.05
C VAL A 102 7.19 -32.17 15.07
N LEU A 103 8.19 -31.32 14.94
CA LEU A 103 8.33 -30.13 15.77
C LEU A 103 7.29 -29.08 15.33
N LYS A 104 6.28 -28.87 16.15
CA LYS A 104 5.32 -27.78 15.97
C LYS A 104 5.92 -26.48 16.48
N CYS A 105 6.25 -25.55 15.58
CA CYS A 105 6.60 -24.19 15.98
C CYS A 105 5.36 -23.50 16.55
N ASN A 106 5.28 -23.40 17.88
CA ASN A 106 4.27 -22.63 18.58
C ASN A 106 4.59 -21.13 18.47
N PHE A 107 4.35 -20.53 17.31
CA PHE A 107 4.26 -19.07 17.21
C PHE A 107 3.00 -18.64 17.98
N ARG A 108 3.17 -18.28 19.25
CA ARG A 108 2.13 -17.59 20.01
C ARG A 108 2.17 -16.13 19.52
N PRO A 109 1.14 -15.58 18.85
CA PRO A 109 1.03 -14.13 18.77
C PRO A 109 0.94 -13.66 20.21
N VAL A 110 2.00 -13.02 20.71
CA VAL A 110 2.12 -12.59 22.10
C VAL A 110 0.98 -11.60 22.34
N PRO A 111 -0.01 -11.91 23.19
CA PRO A 111 -0.95 -10.90 23.63
C PRO A 111 -0.16 -9.90 24.47
N ARG A 112 -0.37 -8.61 24.19
CA ARG A 112 0.23 -7.51 24.95
C ARG A 112 0.00 -7.77 26.45
N LYS A 113 1.11 -7.73 27.21
CA LYS A 113 1.22 -8.09 28.64
C LYS A 113 -0.04 -7.82 29.45
N GLU A 114 -0.60 -8.86 30.07
CA GLU A 114 -1.13 -8.77 31.43
C GLU A 114 -1.20 -10.15 32.13
N SER A 115 -0.50 -10.20 33.26
CA SER A 115 -0.55 -11.12 34.41
C SER A 115 -0.56 -12.65 34.20
N TRP A 116 0.52 -13.28 34.67
CA TRP A 116 0.55 -14.68 35.10
C TRP A 116 -0.44 -14.95 36.25
N ARG A 117 -1.19 -16.06 36.20
CA ARG A 117 -1.65 -16.77 37.40
C ARG A 117 -1.24 -18.25 37.29
N PRO A 118 -0.56 -18.84 38.29
CA PRO A 118 -0.17 -20.25 38.24
C PRO A 118 -1.25 -21.16 38.83
N ASN A 119 -1.47 -22.28 38.12
CA ASN A 119 -1.87 -23.60 38.63
C ASN A 119 -3.37 -23.89 38.79
N GLU A 120 -3.94 -24.59 37.81
CA GLU A 120 -4.91 -25.66 38.09
C GLU A 120 -4.49 -26.93 37.36
N LYS A 121 -4.27 -27.99 38.15
CA LYS A 121 -3.92 -29.34 37.70
C LYS A 121 -5.16 -29.95 37.04
N VAL A 122 -5.12 -30.26 35.75
CA VAL A 122 -6.13 -31.13 35.13
C VAL A 122 -5.65 -32.57 35.24
N HIS A 123 -6.24 -33.29 36.19
CA HIS A 123 -6.16 -34.75 36.26
C HIS A 123 -6.74 -35.34 34.97
N THR A 124 -5.91 -36.10 34.26
CA THR A 124 -6.33 -37.01 33.21
C THR A 124 -7.17 -38.13 33.83
N ALA A 125 -8.37 -38.34 33.34
CA ALA A 125 -9.08 -39.62 33.48
C ALA A 125 -9.48 -40.09 32.08
N PHE A 126 -8.81 -41.16 31.63
CA PHE A 126 -9.27 -42.03 30.55
C PHE A 126 -10.43 -42.88 31.08
N PHE A 127 -11.53 -42.97 30.35
CA PHE A 127 -12.16 -44.19 29.84
C PHE A 127 -13.19 -43.81 28.78
#